data_AF-A0A2D7ATD8-F1
#
_entry.id   AF-A0A2D7ATD8-F1
#
_cell.length_a   1.000
_cell.length_b   1.000
_cell.length_c   1.000
_cell.angle_alpha   90.00
_cell.angle_beta   90.00
_cell.angle_gamma   90.00
#
_symmetry.space_group_name_H-M   'P 1'
#
loop_
_entity.id
_entity.type
_entity.pdbx_description
1 polymer ?
#
loop_
_entity_poly.entity_id
_entity_poly.type
_entity_poly.pdbx_seq_one_letter_code
_entity_poly.pdbx_strand_id
1 'polypeptide(L)'
;MDDIISLGLETMEVQTVRMVAPQHFEQYWQAGVLAHKTGFEMNIHGPYYSELLGDRLQRNRSLAKIEAALQAAKTINARHVTLHAGHYGDMSRGQAANEQVASVFKGIVQRIHDIWNDDEEIYPVFPWLKEGTPAKIGVETSGRQELWGSLEEVLEVVNHVEGTIPVLNLAHIHARGHGRLRTSEDYGELFDQVRETIGTKEFYCHFSGVEHRMGNAMHYTQIKKSDLNFEPLAEFIIEEGAWLDMTLISDSPLLEHDAMYMVQNIERARHRQLERKAREDRRKALAAQANITPEEMAAREAEVAAARAKDALAKAQPAEPAKKEAEPEEKEKAPAKKEEKKEEPKKKAPAKKSTKKEEANEDLFEVEEDDDDLF
;
A
#
# COMPACT_ATOMS: atom_id res chain seq x y z
N MET A 1 9.92 11.90 -14.61
CA MET A 1 10.11 10.74 -15.52
C MET A 1 11.60 10.46 -15.72
N ASP A 2 12.39 11.38 -16.28
CA ASP A 2 13.83 11.14 -16.52
C ASP A 2 14.59 10.69 -15.27
N ASP A 3 14.33 11.28 -14.11
CA ASP A 3 14.94 10.86 -12.83
C ASP A 3 14.55 9.43 -12.43
N ILE A 4 13.29 9.04 -12.66
CA ILE A 4 12.73 7.72 -12.33
C ILE A 4 13.34 6.64 -13.25
N ILE A 5 13.46 6.95 -14.55
CA ILE A 5 14.18 6.11 -15.52
C ILE A 5 15.66 6.00 -15.14
N SER A 6 16.28 7.09 -14.68
CA SER A 6 17.69 7.12 -14.24
C SER A 6 17.95 6.32 -12.95
N LEU A 7 16.93 6.11 -12.12
CA LEU A 7 16.97 5.19 -10.98
C LEU A 7 16.86 3.71 -11.39
N GLY A 8 16.51 3.42 -12.65
CA GLY A 8 16.30 2.06 -13.14
C GLY A 8 14.90 1.50 -12.83
N LEU A 9 13.93 2.36 -12.52
CA LEU A 9 12.52 1.99 -12.40
C LEU A 9 11.87 1.94 -13.80
N GLU A 10 10.95 1.00 -13.99
CA GLU A 10 10.36 0.67 -15.31
C GLU A 10 8.91 1.15 -15.47
N THR A 11 8.29 1.65 -14.39
CA THR A 11 6.88 2.06 -14.36
C THR A 11 6.66 3.24 -13.40
N MET A 12 5.63 4.05 -13.63
CA MET A 12 5.06 4.93 -12.60
C MET A 12 3.56 5.15 -12.80
N GLU A 13 2.86 5.45 -11.70
CA GLU A 13 1.47 5.89 -11.72
C GLU A 13 1.39 7.40 -11.45
N VAL A 14 0.63 8.12 -12.27
CA VAL A 14 0.42 9.57 -12.13
C VAL A 14 -0.97 9.82 -11.55
N GLN A 15 -1.02 10.53 -10.43
CA GLN A 15 -2.28 10.79 -9.72
C GLN A 15 -3.02 12.01 -10.27
N THR A 16 -4.21 11.82 -10.86
CA THR A 16 -5.05 12.92 -11.36
C THR A 16 -5.99 13.45 -10.27
N VAL A 17 -5.48 14.27 -9.35
CA VAL A 17 -6.27 14.92 -8.29
C VAL A 17 -7.27 15.95 -8.88
N ARG A 18 -6.94 16.53 -10.03
CA ARG A 18 -7.73 17.50 -10.78
C ARG A 18 -7.64 17.15 -12.28
N MET A 19 -8.50 17.75 -13.11
CA MET A 19 -8.35 17.62 -14.57
C MET A 19 -6.95 18.07 -15.00
N VAL A 20 -6.37 17.42 -16.02
CA VAL A 20 -5.18 17.94 -16.70
C VAL A 20 -5.55 19.30 -17.29
N ALA A 21 -5.15 20.38 -16.62
CA ALA A 21 -5.46 21.71 -17.12
C ALA A 21 -4.79 21.89 -18.49
N PRO A 22 -5.41 22.58 -19.47
CA PRO A 22 -4.88 22.66 -20.83
C PRO A 22 -3.40 23.11 -20.91
N GLN A 23 -2.96 23.95 -19.98
CA GLN A 23 -1.55 24.38 -19.86
C GLN A 23 -0.53 23.25 -19.57
N HIS A 24 -0.98 22.08 -19.09
CA HIS A 24 -0.14 20.92 -18.78
C HIS A 24 -0.22 19.82 -19.85
N PHE A 25 -1.04 19.98 -20.90
CA PHE A 25 -1.19 18.99 -21.97
C PHE A 25 0.16 18.65 -22.61
N GLU A 26 0.98 19.65 -22.92
CA GLU A 26 2.30 19.42 -23.52
C GLU A 26 3.22 18.57 -22.62
N GLN A 27 3.17 18.76 -21.31
CA GLN A 27 3.99 18.00 -20.34
C GLN A 27 3.55 16.54 -20.28
N TYR A 28 2.24 16.28 -20.24
CA TYR A 28 1.67 14.93 -20.30
C TYR A 28 1.99 14.25 -21.63
N TRP A 29 1.83 14.97 -22.74
CA TRP A 29 2.14 14.46 -24.08
C TRP A 29 3.62 14.11 -24.24
N GLN A 30 4.53 14.99 -23.81
CA GLN A 30 5.98 14.73 -23.79
C GLN A 30 6.31 13.49 -22.95
N ALA A 31 5.65 13.30 -21.80
CA ALA A 31 5.80 12.11 -20.96
C ALA A 31 5.35 10.84 -21.71
N GLY A 32 4.19 10.85 -22.38
CA GLY A 32 3.72 9.70 -23.18
C GLY A 32 4.66 9.37 -24.35
N VAL A 33 5.20 10.39 -25.04
CA VAL A 33 6.17 10.23 -26.12
C VAL A 33 7.50 9.65 -25.62
N LEU A 34 7.95 10.06 -24.43
CA LEU A 34 9.16 9.52 -23.80
C LEU A 34 8.93 8.07 -23.37
N ALA A 35 7.86 7.79 -22.65
CA ALA A 35 7.45 6.45 -22.21
C ALA A 35 7.38 5.45 -23.37
N HIS A 36 6.68 5.81 -24.46
CA HIS A 36 6.58 4.98 -25.67
C HIS A 36 7.95 4.73 -26.34
N LYS A 37 8.90 5.66 -26.26
CA LYS A 37 10.25 5.49 -26.83
C LYS A 37 11.18 4.66 -25.97
N THR A 38 11.01 4.67 -24.65
CA THR A 38 11.88 3.95 -23.70
C THR A 38 11.31 2.58 -23.29
N GLY A 39 10.03 2.32 -23.58
CA GLY A 39 9.32 1.13 -23.08
C GLY A 39 8.93 1.25 -21.60
N PHE A 40 8.95 2.46 -21.05
CA PHE A 40 8.58 2.73 -19.66
C PHE A 40 7.05 2.74 -19.52
N GLU A 41 6.51 2.03 -18.54
CA GLU A 41 5.07 1.89 -18.36
C GLU A 41 4.47 3.09 -17.63
N MET A 42 3.41 3.64 -18.20
CA MET A 42 2.62 4.71 -17.59
C MET A 42 1.31 4.18 -17.06
N ASN A 43 0.87 4.68 -15.92
CA ASN A 43 -0.43 4.39 -15.34
C ASN A 43 -1.07 5.67 -14.78
N ILE A 44 -2.40 5.69 -14.62
CA ILE A 44 -3.13 6.79 -14.00
C ILE A 44 -3.82 6.30 -12.72
N HIS A 45 -3.62 6.99 -11.61
CA HIS A 45 -4.57 6.92 -10.51
C HIS A 45 -5.65 7.97 -10.71
N GLY A 46 -6.90 7.53 -10.85
CA GLY A 46 -8.05 8.42 -10.86
C GLY A 46 -8.31 9.06 -9.49
N PRO A 47 -9.39 9.84 -9.33
CA PRO A 47 -9.69 10.54 -8.09
C PRO A 47 -9.96 9.55 -6.93
N TYR A 48 -9.18 9.64 -5.84
CA TYR A 48 -9.38 8.84 -4.62
C TYR A 48 -10.82 8.90 -4.09
N TYR A 49 -11.45 10.07 -4.18
CA TYR A 49 -12.83 10.28 -3.75
C TYR A 49 -13.78 10.19 -4.95
N SER A 50 -14.30 8.97 -5.15
CA SER A 50 -15.42 8.67 -6.05
C SER A 50 -16.65 8.26 -5.22
N GLU A 51 -17.83 8.51 -5.76
CA GLU A 51 -19.14 8.26 -5.15
C GLU A 51 -20.01 7.44 -6.12
N LEU A 52 -19.49 6.34 -6.68
CA LEU A 52 -20.16 5.56 -7.74
C LEU A 52 -21.44 4.86 -7.26
N LEU A 53 -21.60 4.70 -5.94
CA LEU A 53 -22.81 4.22 -5.27
C LEU A 53 -23.66 5.33 -4.64
N GLY A 54 -23.23 6.60 -4.72
CA GLY A 54 -24.00 7.77 -4.26
C GLY A 54 -25.21 8.07 -5.15
N ASP A 55 -25.87 9.20 -4.91
CA ASP A 55 -27.01 9.65 -5.71
C ASP A 55 -26.61 10.04 -7.16
N ARG A 56 -27.59 10.43 -7.99
CA ARG A 56 -27.33 10.80 -9.39
C ARG A 56 -26.37 11.99 -9.54
N LEU A 57 -26.38 12.96 -8.61
CA LEU A 57 -25.52 14.14 -8.65
C LEU A 57 -24.08 13.79 -8.23
N GLN A 58 -23.93 13.03 -7.13
CA GLN A 58 -22.65 12.50 -6.64
C GLN A 58 -21.96 11.61 -7.69
N ARG A 59 -22.71 10.67 -8.28
CA ARG A 59 -22.22 9.83 -9.38
C ARG A 59 -21.78 10.65 -10.59
N ASN A 60 -22.60 11.59 -11.04
CA ASN A 60 -22.26 12.44 -12.18
C ASN A 60 -21.01 13.31 -11.91
N ARG A 61 -20.86 13.84 -10.70
CA ARG A 61 -19.65 14.57 -10.27
C ARG A 61 -18.41 13.68 -10.27
N SER A 62 -18.54 12.43 -9.86
CA SER A 62 -17.45 11.44 -9.88
C SER A 62 -17.07 11.07 -11.32
N LEU A 63 -18.05 10.76 -12.17
CA LEU A 63 -17.84 10.45 -13.58
C LEU A 63 -17.19 11.60 -14.36
N ALA A 64 -17.52 12.85 -14.06
CA ALA A 64 -16.87 14.02 -14.67
C ALA A 64 -15.38 14.15 -14.31
N LYS A 65 -14.97 13.71 -13.11
CA LYS A 65 -13.55 13.63 -12.73
C LYS A 65 -12.84 12.44 -13.38
N ILE A 66 -13.54 11.29 -13.46
CA ILE A 66 -13.04 10.07 -14.12
C ILE A 66 -12.80 10.33 -15.61
N GLU A 67 -13.71 11.00 -16.31
CA GLU A 67 -13.53 11.44 -17.70
C GLU A 67 -12.18 12.13 -17.91
N ALA A 68 -11.79 13.06 -17.03
CA ALA A 68 -10.51 13.74 -17.13
C ALA A 68 -9.29 12.81 -16.91
N ALA A 69 -9.44 11.78 -16.06
CA ALA A 69 -8.44 10.72 -15.89
C ALA A 69 -8.33 9.82 -17.14
N LEU A 70 -9.44 9.53 -17.82
CA LEU A 70 -9.45 8.77 -19.08
C LEU A 70 -8.78 9.55 -20.23
N GLN A 71 -9.03 10.86 -20.33
CA GLN A 71 -8.37 11.74 -21.30
C GLN A 71 -6.85 11.85 -21.01
N ALA A 72 -6.47 11.96 -19.73
CA ALA A 72 -5.06 11.91 -19.32
C ALA A 72 -4.40 10.57 -19.70
N ALA A 73 -5.10 9.45 -19.49
CA ALA A 73 -4.63 8.10 -19.81
C ALA A 73 -4.30 7.95 -21.31
N LYS A 74 -5.16 8.42 -22.21
CA LYS A 74 -4.87 8.48 -23.66
C LYS A 74 -3.62 9.33 -23.94
N THR A 75 -3.53 10.50 -23.30
CA THR A 75 -2.46 11.49 -23.52
C THR A 75 -1.07 10.99 -23.12
N ILE A 76 -0.96 10.07 -22.15
CA ILE A 76 0.31 9.53 -21.65
C ILE A 76 0.61 8.07 -22.08
N ASN A 77 -0.25 7.47 -22.90
CA ASN A 77 -0.21 6.03 -23.21
C ASN A 77 -0.28 5.14 -21.95
N ALA A 78 -1.24 5.43 -21.05
CA ALA A 78 -1.36 4.66 -19.82
C ALA A 78 -1.84 3.22 -20.09
N ARG A 79 -1.26 2.23 -19.41
CA ARG A 79 -1.69 0.82 -19.45
C ARG A 79 -2.91 0.59 -18.56
N HIS A 80 -2.97 1.24 -17.39
CA HIS A 80 -4.05 1.11 -16.42
C HIS A 80 -4.60 2.48 -15.96
N VAL A 81 -5.90 2.52 -15.61
CA VAL A 81 -6.55 3.62 -14.89
C VAL A 81 -7.19 3.10 -13.60
N THR A 82 -6.56 3.35 -12.47
CA THR A 82 -6.96 2.86 -11.13
C THR A 82 -8.12 3.70 -10.56
N LEU A 83 -9.19 3.04 -10.14
CA LEU A 83 -10.40 3.68 -9.61
C LEU A 83 -10.97 2.94 -8.39
N HIS A 84 -11.28 3.71 -7.34
CA HIS A 84 -12.16 3.28 -6.26
C HIS A 84 -13.63 3.47 -6.63
N ALA A 85 -14.52 2.62 -6.10
CA ALA A 85 -15.97 2.84 -6.21
C ALA A 85 -16.53 3.86 -5.19
N GLY A 86 -15.96 3.89 -3.97
CA GLY A 86 -16.37 4.80 -2.90
C GLY A 86 -17.17 4.15 -1.76
N HIS A 87 -17.88 4.98 -0.99
CA HIS A 87 -18.80 4.53 0.06
C HIS A 87 -20.02 3.83 -0.56
N TYR A 88 -20.64 2.87 0.14
CA TYR A 88 -21.87 2.20 -0.34
C TYR A 88 -23.09 3.12 -0.50
N GLY A 89 -22.98 4.41 -0.16
CA GLY A 89 -24.13 5.33 -0.09
C GLY A 89 -25.24 4.78 0.81
N ASP A 90 -26.48 4.76 0.31
CA ASP A 90 -27.65 4.16 0.95
C ASP A 90 -27.76 2.62 0.72
N MET A 91 -26.85 2.03 -0.06
CA MET A 91 -26.82 0.58 -0.29
C MET A 91 -26.11 -0.14 0.87
N SER A 92 -26.41 -1.44 1.04
CA SER A 92 -25.60 -2.35 1.85
C SER A 92 -24.66 -3.18 0.97
N ARG A 93 -23.66 -3.82 1.59
CA ARG A 93 -22.90 -4.90 0.96
C ARG A 93 -23.82 -5.95 0.33
N GLY A 94 -23.39 -6.50 -0.81
CA GLY A 94 -24.08 -7.57 -1.53
C GLY A 94 -24.44 -7.22 -2.97
N GLN A 95 -25.17 -8.12 -3.60
CA GLN A 95 -25.42 -8.16 -5.05
C GLN A 95 -25.87 -6.82 -5.65
N ALA A 96 -26.81 -6.10 -5.01
CA ALA A 96 -27.31 -4.83 -5.57
C ALA A 96 -26.23 -3.74 -5.69
N ALA A 97 -25.26 -3.70 -4.78
CA ALA A 97 -24.12 -2.80 -4.87
C ALA A 97 -23.17 -3.23 -5.99
N ASN A 98 -22.85 -4.53 -6.06
CA ASN A 98 -21.94 -5.08 -7.06
C ASN A 98 -22.50 -4.94 -8.49
N GLU A 99 -23.80 -5.17 -8.70
CA GLU A 99 -24.49 -4.94 -9.99
C GLU A 99 -24.44 -3.46 -10.40
N GLN A 100 -24.63 -2.52 -9.48
CA GLN A 100 -24.50 -1.09 -9.78
C GLN A 100 -23.05 -0.71 -10.11
N VAL A 101 -22.08 -1.19 -9.33
CA VAL A 101 -20.65 -0.95 -9.60
C VAL A 101 -20.26 -1.52 -10.97
N ALA A 102 -20.61 -2.77 -11.27
CA ALA A 102 -20.35 -3.39 -12.58
C ALA A 102 -20.99 -2.62 -13.74
N SER A 103 -22.23 -2.15 -13.57
CA SER A 103 -22.91 -1.31 -14.58
C SER A 103 -22.18 0.03 -14.83
N VAL A 104 -21.67 0.66 -13.77
CA VAL A 104 -20.88 1.90 -13.88
C VAL A 104 -19.52 1.63 -14.55
N PHE A 105 -18.78 0.62 -14.10
CA PHE A 105 -17.47 0.26 -14.68
C PHE A 105 -17.58 -0.15 -16.16
N LYS A 106 -18.65 -0.85 -16.56
CA LYS A 106 -18.92 -1.13 -17.98
C LYS A 106 -19.08 0.15 -18.81
N GLY A 107 -19.72 1.19 -18.25
CA GLY A 107 -19.81 2.50 -18.89
C GLY A 107 -18.45 3.21 -18.99
N ILE A 108 -17.59 3.08 -17.97
CA ILE A 108 -16.23 3.64 -17.96
C ILE A 108 -15.34 2.93 -18.99
N VAL A 109 -15.42 1.60 -19.10
CA VAL A 109 -14.72 0.80 -20.13
C VAL A 109 -15.16 1.23 -21.53
N GLN A 110 -16.47 1.33 -21.79
CA GLN A 110 -16.95 1.84 -23.09
C GLN A 110 -16.38 3.23 -23.37
N ARG A 111 -16.36 4.12 -22.36
CA ARG A 111 -15.89 5.49 -22.53
C ARG A 111 -14.39 5.59 -22.85
N ILE A 112 -13.51 4.79 -22.23
CA ILE A 112 -12.08 4.78 -22.60
C ILE A 112 -11.86 4.22 -24.00
N HIS A 113 -12.68 3.25 -24.43
CA HIS A 113 -12.67 2.77 -25.82
C HIS A 113 -13.13 3.85 -26.80
N ASP A 114 -14.19 4.61 -26.49
CA ASP A 114 -14.66 5.72 -27.34
C ASP A 114 -13.57 6.80 -27.46
N ILE A 115 -12.92 7.15 -26.34
CA ILE A 115 -11.82 8.13 -26.29
C ILE A 115 -10.61 7.65 -27.09
N TRP A 116 -10.25 6.36 -27.00
CA TRP A 116 -9.09 5.80 -27.70
C TRP A 116 -9.28 5.75 -29.22
N ASN A 117 -10.48 5.35 -29.66
CA ASN A 117 -10.82 5.17 -31.08
C ASN A 117 -11.44 6.43 -31.71
N ASP A 118 -11.18 7.61 -31.15
CA ASP A 118 -11.62 8.88 -31.73
C ASP A 118 -10.82 9.18 -33.02
N ASP A 119 -11.47 8.94 -34.16
CA ASP A 119 -10.88 9.02 -35.51
C ASP A 119 -10.32 10.42 -35.86
N GLU A 120 -10.75 11.49 -35.17
CA GLU A 120 -10.25 12.85 -35.42
C GLU A 120 -8.78 13.05 -34.98
N GLU A 121 -8.24 12.19 -34.12
CA GLU A 121 -6.89 12.34 -33.53
C GLU A 121 -5.84 11.36 -34.09
N ILE A 122 -6.18 10.60 -35.14
CA ILE A 122 -5.33 9.56 -35.71
C ILE A 122 -4.27 10.17 -36.67
N TYR A 123 -3.03 10.27 -36.17
CA TYR A 123 -1.78 10.84 -36.74
C TYR A 123 -1.58 12.38 -36.64
N PRO A 124 -0.33 12.87 -36.45
CA PRO A 124 0.87 12.22 -35.88
C PRO A 124 0.99 12.46 -34.35
N VAL A 125 -0.04 13.03 -33.71
CA VAL A 125 0.02 13.50 -32.32
C VAL A 125 0.29 12.35 -31.35
N PHE A 126 -0.49 11.26 -31.40
CA PHE A 126 -0.36 10.15 -30.47
C PHE A 126 0.13 8.88 -31.19
N PRO A 127 1.46 8.62 -31.26
CA PRO A 127 2.01 7.53 -32.08
C PRO A 127 1.58 6.12 -31.62
N TRP A 128 1.24 5.96 -30.33
CA TRP A 128 0.82 4.69 -29.75
C TRP A 128 -0.58 4.22 -30.17
N LEU A 129 -1.49 5.11 -30.59
CA LEU A 129 -2.86 4.73 -30.94
C LEU A 129 -2.95 3.76 -32.12
N LYS A 130 -1.94 3.73 -32.99
CA LYS A 130 -1.92 2.91 -34.21
C LYS A 130 -1.84 1.40 -33.93
N GLU A 131 -1.10 1.01 -32.89
CA GLU A 131 -0.73 -0.38 -32.61
C GLU A 131 -0.99 -0.77 -31.13
N GLY A 132 -1.32 0.20 -30.27
CA GLY A 132 -1.71 -0.01 -28.88
C GLY A 132 -3.21 -0.22 -28.68
N THR A 133 -3.58 -0.52 -27.44
CA THR A 133 -4.96 -0.71 -26.98
C THR A 133 -5.31 0.30 -25.89
N PRO A 134 -6.61 0.65 -25.70
CA PRO A 134 -7.04 1.48 -24.57
C PRO A 134 -6.58 0.91 -23.22
N ALA A 135 -6.38 1.81 -22.27
CA ALA A 135 -6.03 1.47 -20.90
C ALA A 135 -7.09 0.54 -20.27
N LYS A 136 -6.63 -0.49 -19.56
CA LYS A 136 -7.53 -1.31 -18.73
C LYS A 136 -8.01 -0.50 -17.54
N ILE A 137 -9.28 -0.66 -17.17
CA ILE A 137 -9.84 0.04 -16.00
C ILE A 137 -9.57 -0.79 -14.74
N GLY A 138 -8.71 -0.26 -13.87
CA GLY A 138 -8.37 -0.87 -12.60
C GLY A 138 -9.47 -0.67 -11.56
N VAL A 139 -10.02 -1.76 -11.04
CA VAL A 139 -10.98 -1.73 -9.93
C VAL A 139 -10.20 -2.01 -8.63
N GLU A 140 -10.03 -0.99 -7.78
CA GLU A 140 -9.13 -1.10 -6.63
C GLU A 140 -9.81 -1.55 -5.34
N THR A 141 -9.18 -2.51 -4.65
CA THR A 141 -9.55 -2.88 -3.28
C THR A 141 -9.41 -1.68 -2.34
N SER A 142 -10.39 -1.44 -1.47
CA SER A 142 -10.39 -0.32 -0.51
C SER A 142 -10.06 -0.77 0.91
N GLY A 143 -9.22 -0.02 1.62
CA GLY A 143 -8.74 -0.37 2.96
C GLY A 143 -9.71 -0.13 4.11
N ARG A 144 -10.85 0.53 3.88
CA ARG A 144 -11.87 0.78 4.94
C ARG A 144 -13.13 -0.04 4.70
N GLN A 145 -13.73 -0.51 5.78
CA GLN A 145 -14.92 -1.36 5.72
C GLN A 145 -16.21 -0.62 5.36
N GLU A 146 -16.26 0.70 5.60
CA GLU A 146 -17.34 1.60 5.16
C GLU A 146 -17.35 1.83 3.63
N LEU A 147 -16.25 1.47 2.96
CA LEU A 147 -16.08 1.61 1.51
C LEU A 147 -16.29 0.26 0.80
N TRP A 148 -16.87 0.34 -0.39
CA TRP A 148 -16.94 -0.77 -1.34
C TRP A 148 -15.54 -1.13 -1.82
N GLY A 149 -15.29 -2.42 -1.99
CA GLY A 149 -14.03 -2.94 -2.52
C GLY A 149 -13.32 -3.87 -1.54
N SER A 150 -14.03 -4.84 -0.97
CA SER A 150 -13.37 -6.06 -0.50
C SER A 150 -12.74 -6.81 -1.69
N LEU A 151 -11.81 -7.72 -1.42
CA LEU A 151 -11.19 -8.52 -2.48
C LEU A 151 -12.25 -9.32 -3.26
N GLU A 152 -13.24 -9.86 -2.55
CA GLU A 152 -14.36 -10.63 -3.11
C GLU A 152 -15.26 -9.76 -3.99
N GLU A 153 -15.62 -8.56 -3.54
CA GLU A 153 -16.42 -7.59 -4.31
C GLU A 153 -15.70 -7.14 -5.60
N VAL A 154 -14.39 -6.87 -5.50
CA VAL A 154 -13.56 -6.48 -6.65
C VAL A 154 -13.46 -7.62 -7.67
N LEU A 155 -13.17 -8.84 -7.22
CA LEU A 155 -13.07 -10.00 -8.12
C LEU A 155 -14.41 -10.34 -8.76
N GLU A 156 -15.53 -10.21 -8.03
CA GLU A 156 -16.87 -10.39 -8.59
C GLU A 156 -17.13 -9.39 -9.74
N VAL A 157 -16.90 -8.09 -9.51
CA VAL A 157 -17.11 -7.07 -10.56
C VAL A 157 -16.20 -7.28 -11.75
N VAL A 158 -14.90 -7.51 -11.53
CA VAL A 158 -13.92 -7.68 -12.62
C VAL A 158 -14.25 -8.90 -13.48
N ASN A 159 -14.70 -10.00 -12.88
CA ASN A 159 -15.11 -11.20 -13.63
C ASN A 159 -16.33 -10.97 -14.55
N HIS A 160 -17.16 -9.95 -14.27
CA HIS A 160 -18.35 -9.62 -15.05
C HIS A 160 -18.15 -8.47 -16.06
N VAL A 161 -17.05 -7.72 -15.96
CA VAL A 161 -16.79 -6.53 -16.80
C VAL A 161 -15.46 -6.67 -17.55
N GLU A 162 -15.55 -7.18 -18.78
CA GLU A 162 -14.42 -7.19 -19.73
C GLU A 162 -13.82 -5.79 -19.89
N GLY A 163 -12.49 -5.70 -20.04
CA GLY A 163 -11.74 -4.44 -20.06
C GLY A 163 -11.34 -3.90 -18.67
N THR A 164 -11.71 -4.60 -17.59
CA THR A 164 -11.24 -4.30 -16.23
C THR A 164 -10.13 -5.24 -15.76
N ILE A 165 -9.43 -4.84 -14.68
CA ILE A 165 -8.39 -5.63 -13.98
C ILE A 165 -8.53 -5.37 -12.46
N PRO A 166 -8.28 -6.33 -11.55
CA PRO A 166 -8.31 -6.02 -10.13
C PRO A 166 -7.02 -5.30 -9.75
N VAL A 167 -7.12 -4.18 -9.05
CA VAL A 167 -5.96 -3.51 -8.46
C VAL A 167 -5.84 -3.96 -7.01
N LEU A 168 -4.82 -4.77 -6.75
CA LEU A 168 -4.56 -5.35 -5.44
C LEU A 168 -3.74 -4.36 -4.62
N ASN A 169 -4.41 -3.52 -3.85
CA ASN A 169 -3.74 -2.66 -2.89
C ASN A 169 -3.41 -3.48 -1.64
N LEU A 170 -2.14 -3.87 -1.51
CA LEU A 170 -1.69 -4.82 -0.50
C LEU A 170 -1.75 -4.22 0.91
N ALA A 171 -1.59 -2.90 1.05
CA ALA A 171 -1.88 -2.18 2.28
C ALA A 171 -3.36 -2.27 2.69
N HIS A 172 -4.27 -2.09 1.74
CA HIS A 172 -5.71 -2.23 1.97
C HIS A 172 -6.13 -3.66 2.34
N ILE A 173 -5.62 -4.66 1.62
CA ILE A 173 -5.88 -6.09 1.88
C ILE A 173 -5.30 -6.52 3.23
N HIS A 174 -4.07 -6.11 3.56
CA HIS A 174 -3.45 -6.37 4.86
C HIS A 174 -4.28 -5.76 6.00
N ALA A 175 -4.67 -4.48 5.87
CA ALA A 175 -5.47 -3.78 6.88
C ALA A 175 -6.83 -4.44 7.13
N ARG A 176 -7.60 -4.76 6.07
CA ARG A 176 -8.91 -5.45 6.20
C ARG A 176 -8.77 -6.88 6.69
N GLY A 177 -7.65 -7.53 6.41
CA GLY A 177 -7.30 -8.85 6.95
C GLY A 177 -6.83 -8.86 8.41
N HIS A 178 -6.89 -7.74 9.14
CA HIS A 178 -6.32 -7.62 10.50
C HIS A 178 -4.82 -7.90 10.57
N GLY A 179 -4.09 -7.50 9.52
CA GLY A 179 -2.66 -7.70 9.38
C GLY A 179 -2.27 -9.02 8.71
N ARG A 180 -3.08 -9.51 7.76
CA ARG A 180 -2.99 -10.89 7.23
C ARG A 180 -1.75 -11.22 6.38
N LEU A 181 -1.12 -10.25 5.74
CA LEU A 181 -0.01 -10.50 4.81
C LEU A 181 1.33 -10.36 5.56
N ARG A 182 1.98 -11.47 5.91
CA ARG A 182 3.19 -11.52 6.77
C ARG A 182 4.26 -12.49 6.29
N THR A 183 3.91 -13.55 5.58
CA THR A 183 4.84 -14.56 5.04
C THR A 183 4.71 -14.69 3.52
N SER A 184 5.62 -15.43 2.89
CA SER A 184 5.57 -15.77 1.46
C SER A 184 4.28 -16.51 1.09
N GLU A 185 3.82 -17.38 1.97
CA GLU A 185 2.63 -18.22 1.77
C GLU A 185 1.35 -17.36 1.75
N ASP A 186 1.24 -16.35 2.63
CA ASP A 186 0.09 -15.42 2.64
C ASP A 186 -0.09 -14.69 1.29
N TYR A 187 1.03 -14.38 0.61
CA TYR A 187 1.01 -13.81 -0.74
C TYR A 187 0.65 -14.86 -1.79
N GLY A 188 1.21 -16.07 -1.70
CA GLY A 188 0.84 -17.20 -2.55
C GLY A 188 -0.67 -17.48 -2.54
N GLU A 189 -1.27 -17.61 -1.35
CA GLU A 189 -2.72 -17.78 -1.20
C GLU A 189 -3.52 -16.62 -1.82
N LEU A 190 -3.08 -15.37 -1.67
CA LEU A 190 -3.72 -14.21 -2.28
C LEU A 190 -3.67 -14.25 -3.83
N PHE A 191 -2.50 -14.49 -4.41
CA PHE A 191 -2.35 -14.48 -5.88
C PHE A 191 -3.02 -15.71 -6.50
N ASP A 192 -3.00 -16.85 -5.84
CA ASP A 192 -3.70 -18.07 -6.26
C ASP A 192 -5.22 -17.89 -6.18
N GLN A 193 -5.76 -17.28 -5.10
CA GLN A 193 -7.18 -16.93 -5.00
C GLN A 193 -7.64 -16.08 -6.21
N VAL A 194 -6.86 -15.07 -6.59
CA VAL A 194 -7.18 -14.20 -7.74
C VAL A 194 -7.08 -14.97 -9.06
N ARG A 195 -5.99 -15.72 -9.28
CA ARG A 195 -5.79 -16.56 -10.47
C ARG A 195 -6.93 -17.56 -10.66
N GLU A 196 -7.37 -18.21 -9.60
CA GLU A 196 -8.42 -19.24 -9.65
C GLU A 196 -9.82 -18.64 -9.81
N THR A 197 -10.05 -17.42 -9.31
CA THR A 197 -11.34 -16.74 -9.44
C THR A 197 -11.58 -16.15 -10.82
N ILE A 198 -10.58 -15.50 -11.43
CA ILE A 198 -10.75 -14.75 -12.70
C ILE A 198 -9.83 -15.20 -13.85
N GLY A 199 -9.00 -16.24 -13.65
CA GLY A 199 -8.16 -16.82 -14.71
C GLY A 199 -6.98 -15.95 -15.16
N THR A 200 -6.61 -14.90 -14.41
CA THR A 200 -5.53 -13.98 -14.80
C THR A 200 -4.14 -14.46 -14.36
N LYS A 201 -3.12 -14.07 -15.14
CA LYS A 201 -1.71 -14.03 -14.75
C LYS A 201 -1.16 -12.58 -14.65
N GLU A 202 -1.93 -11.61 -15.13
CA GLU A 202 -1.61 -10.18 -15.10
C GLU A 202 -2.12 -9.59 -13.80
N PHE A 203 -1.23 -8.91 -13.07
CA PHE A 203 -1.49 -8.30 -11.78
C PHE A 203 -1.03 -6.85 -11.77
N TYR A 204 -1.92 -5.97 -11.34
CA TYR A 204 -1.59 -4.58 -11.04
C TYR A 204 -1.73 -4.41 -9.53
N CYS A 205 -0.61 -4.12 -8.85
CA CYS A 205 -0.51 -4.17 -7.40
C CYS A 205 0.04 -2.86 -6.84
N HIS A 206 -0.53 -2.39 -5.74
CA HIS A 206 -0.02 -1.24 -5.00
C HIS A 206 0.56 -1.71 -3.66
N PHE A 207 1.72 -1.17 -3.30
CA PHE A 207 2.39 -1.49 -2.05
C PHE A 207 2.85 -0.22 -1.32
N SER A 208 2.50 -0.15 -0.04
CA SER A 208 2.92 0.90 0.88
C SER A 208 2.96 0.32 2.29
N GLY A 209 3.61 1.01 3.23
CA GLY A 209 3.35 0.77 4.63
C GLY A 209 1.94 1.27 4.98
N VAL A 210 1.29 0.67 5.99
CA VAL A 210 -0.02 1.09 6.47
C VAL A 210 -0.07 1.12 7.99
N GLU A 211 -0.71 2.15 8.57
CA GLU A 211 -1.28 2.05 9.92
C GLU A 211 -2.73 1.57 9.80
N HIS A 212 -3.09 0.51 10.52
CA HIS A 212 -4.45 -0.04 10.52
C HIS A 212 -4.98 -0.28 11.93
N ARG A 213 -6.30 -0.21 12.08
CA ARG A 213 -7.01 -0.45 13.34
C ARG A 213 -8.34 -1.14 13.06
N MET A 214 -8.62 -2.23 13.79
CA MET A 214 -9.92 -2.94 13.74
C MET A 214 -10.40 -3.28 12.31
N GLY A 215 -9.48 -3.70 11.43
CA GLY A 215 -9.82 -4.04 10.05
C GLY A 215 -9.98 -2.84 9.11
N ASN A 216 -9.46 -1.65 9.46
CA ASN A 216 -9.54 -0.44 8.64
C ASN A 216 -8.17 0.22 8.49
N ALA A 217 -7.81 0.60 7.26
CA ALA A 217 -6.64 1.41 6.96
C ALA A 217 -6.86 2.86 7.41
N MET A 218 -5.89 3.41 8.14
CA MET A 218 -5.92 4.77 8.68
C MET A 218 -5.20 5.74 7.74
N HIS A 219 -3.90 5.53 7.54
CA HIS A 219 -3.06 6.29 6.62
C HIS A 219 -1.87 5.43 6.16
N TYR A 220 -1.31 5.75 4.98
CA TYR A 220 -0.09 5.12 4.51
C TYR A 220 1.13 5.60 5.30
N THR A 221 2.07 4.69 5.49
CA THR A 221 3.34 4.89 6.15
C THR A 221 4.48 4.41 5.25
N GLN A 222 5.71 4.74 5.64
CA GLN A 222 6.90 4.22 4.99
C GLN A 222 6.94 2.71 5.17
N ILE A 223 7.40 1.94 4.17
CA ILE A 223 7.36 0.46 4.21
C ILE A 223 7.98 -0.07 5.53
N LYS A 224 9.12 0.48 5.94
CA LYS A 224 9.85 0.10 7.17
C LYS A 224 9.18 0.50 8.50
N LYS A 225 8.03 1.18 8.48
CA LYS A 225 7.28 1.64 9.66
C LYS A 225 5.95 0.93 9.87
N SER A 226 5.58 0.01 8.98
CA SER A 226 4.37 -0.81 9.06
C SER A 226 4.68 -2.22 9.57
N ASP A 227 3.65 -2.97 9.96
CA ASP A 227 3.72 -4.43 10.12
C ASP A 227 3.61 -5.18 8.77
N LEU A 228 3.22 -4.48 7.70
CA LEU A 228 3.30 -4.97 6.32
C LEU A 228 4.73 -4.87 5.77
N ASN A 229 5.52 -5.93 5.98
CA ASN A 229 6.87 -6.05 5.45
C ASN A 229 6.85 -6.45 3.96
N PHE A 230 7.84 -5.97 3.19
CA PHE A 230 7.94 -6.24 1.75
C PHE A 230 8.78 -7.48 1.43
N GLU A 231 9.72 -7.83 2.31
CA GLU A 231 10.63 -8.96 2.17
C GLU A 231 9.92 -10.30 1.87
N PRO A 232 8.78 -10.67 2.49
CA PRO A 232 8.11 -11.93 2.19
C PRO A 232 7.44 -11.93 0.81
N LEU A 233 7.00 -10.77 0.30
CA LEU A 233 6.51 -10.62 -1.08
C LEU A 233 7.67 -10.77 -2.08
N ALA A 234 8.83 -10.15 -1.79
CA ALA A 234 10.02 -10.31 -2.61
C ALA A 234 10.52 -11.76 -2.66
N GLU A 235 10.41 -12.50 -1.55
CA GLU A 235 10.72 -13.93 -1.49
C GLU A 235 9.71 -14.75 -2.30
N PHE A 236 8.40 -14.52 -2.13
CA PHE A 236 7.38 -15.17 -2.96
C PHE A 236 7.58 -14.94 -4.47
N ILE A 237 7.78 -13.68 -4.91
CA ILE A 237 8.00 -13.32 -6.33
C ILE A 237 9.17 -14.11 -6.94
N ILE A 238 10.25 -14.31 -6.18
CA ILE A 238 11.46 -14.99 -6.65
C ILE A 238 11.35 -16.52 -6.56
N GLU A 239 10.67 -17.05 -5.55
CA GLU A 239 10.61 -18.49 -5.28
C GLU A 239 9.50 -19.21 -6.02
N GLU A 240 8.31 -18.60 -6.09
CA GLU A 240 7.10 -19.22 -6.64
C GLU A 240 6.41 -18.36 -7.70
N GLY A 241 6.58 -17.02 -7.64
CA GLY A 241 5.95 -16.04 -8.51
C GLY A 241 6.44 -15.98 -9.97
N ALA A 242 7.16 -16.98 -10.46
CA ALA A 242 7.69 -17.01 -11.84
C ALA A 242 6.61 -17.04 -12.95
N TRP A 243 5.35 -17.21 -12.59
CA TRP A 243 4.18 -17.19 -13.47
C TRP A 243 3.46 -15.83 -13.51
N LEU A 244 3.83 -14.89 -12.63
CA LEU A 244 3.21 -13.58 -12.48
C LEU A 244 3.72 -12.62 -13.55
N ASP A 245 2.81 -11.93 -14.22
CA ASP A 245 3.06 -10.71 -14.98
C ASP A 245 2.58 -9.54 -14.11
N MET A 246 3.48 -8.98 -13.28
CA MET A 246 3.13 -8.03 -12.22
C MET A 246 3.74 -6.66 -12.44
N THR A 247 2.89 -5.63 -12.53
CA THR A 247 3.27 -4.24 -12.25
C THR A 247 3.06 -3.97 -10.76
N LEU A 248 4.07 -3.37 -10.10
CA LEU A 248 4.03 -3.03 -8.68
C LEU A 248 4.33 -1.54 -8.47
N ILE A 249 3.36 -0.80 -7.96
CA ILE A 249 3.44 0.65 -7.68
C ILE A 249 3.73 0.90 -6.19
N SER A 250 4.52 1.93 -5.90
CA SER A 250 4.79 2.38 -4.53
C SER A 250 3.85 3.52 -4.13
N ASP A 251 2.84 3.21 -3.31
CA ASP A 251 1.94 4.20 -2.69
C ASP A 251 2.52 4.79 -1.39
N SER A 252 3.81 4.53 -1.11
CA SER A 252 4.48 5.04 0.08
C SER A 252 4.62 6.57 0.03
N PRO A 253 4.49 7.29 1.16
CA PRO A 253 4.86 8.71 1.24
C PRO A 253 6.35 9.01 0.96
N LEU A 254 7.18 7.98 0.72
CA LEU A 254 8.56 8.09 0.22
C LEU A 254 8.73 7.68 -1.25
N LEU A 255 7.65 7.53 -2.03
CA LEU A 255 7.63 7.40 -3.50
C LEU A 255 8.82 6.58 -4.06
N GLU A 256 9.73 7.21 -4.80
CA GLU A 256 10.85 6.55 -5.49
C GLU A 256 11.85 5.89 -4.53
N HIS A 257 12.04 6.43 -3.31
CA HIS A 257 12.95 5.84 -2.33
C HIS A 257 12.43 4.47 -1.86
N ASP A 258 11.12 4.36 -1.60
CA ASP A 258 10.51 3.10 -1.19
C ASP A 258 10.27 2.16 -2.40
N ALA A 259 10.08 2.69 -3.62
CA ALA A 259 10.15 1.90 -4.85
C ALA A 259 11.54 1.24 -5.04
N MET A 260 12.63 2.00 -4.86
CA MET A 260 13.99 1.45 -4.88
C MET A 260 14.27 0.48 -3.73
N TYR A 261 13.61 0.66 -2.57
CA TYR A 261 13.66 -0.33 -1.49
C TYR A 261 13.02 -1.67 -1.90
N MET A 262 11.93 -1.64 -2.66
CA MET A 262 11.30 -2.86 -3.18
C MET A 262 12.22 -3.58 -4.17
N VAL A 263 12.78 -2.86 -5.16
CA VAL A 263 13.75 -3.41 -6.13
C VAL A 263 14.92 -4.10 -5.41
N GLN A 264 15.57 -3.40 -4.46
CA GLN A 264 16.70 -3.95 -3.70
C GLN A 264 16.34 -5.23 -2.93
N ASN A 265 15.10 -5.38 -2.46
CA ASN A 265 14.69 -6.59 -1.74
C ASN A 265 14.39 -7.76 -2.69
N ILE A 266 13.83 -7.50 -3.88
CA ILE A 266 13.70 -8.51 -4.95
C ILE A 266 15.09 -9.01 -5.38
N GLU A 267 16.06 -8.11 -5.58
CA GLU A 267 17.45 -8.49 -5.90
C GLU A 267 18.10 -9.32 -4.79
N ARG A 268 17.91 -8.93 -3.52
CA ARG A 268 18.41 -9.69 -2.36
C ARG A 268 17.77 -11.07 -2.26
N ALA A 269 16.46 -11.19 -2.47
CA ALA A 269 15.76 -12.47 -2.51
C ALA A 269 16.32 -13.36 -3.65
N ARG A 270 16.53 -12.79 -4.84
CA ARG A 270 17.19 -13.48 -5.97
C ARG A 270 18.59 -13.99 -5.61
N HIS A 271 19.41 -13.18 -4.94
CA HIS A 271 20.74 -13.60 -4.48
C HIS A 271 20.66 -14.73 -3.43
N ARG A 272 19.76 -14.60 -2.43
CA ARG A 272 19.51 -15.65 -1.42
C ARG A 272 19.11 -16.97 -2.07
N GLN A 273 18.22 -16.93 -3.07
CA GLN A 273 17.75 -18.12 -3.78
C GLN A 273 18.88 -18.78 -4.60
N LEU A 274 19.71 -18.00 -5.30
CA LEU A 274 20.87 -18.50 -6.05
C LEU A 274 21.90 -19.15 -5.12
N GLU A 275 22.20 -18.52 -3.98
CA GLU A 275 23.06 -19.13 -2.95
C GLU A 275 22.48 -20.44 -2.40
N ARG A 276 21.16 -20.50 -2.16
CA ARG A 276 20.49 -21.71 -1.67
C ARG A 276 20.62 -22.85 -2.69
N LYS A 277 20.27 -22.61 -3.96
CA LYS A 277 20.41 -23.57 -5.07
C LYS A 277 21.86 -24.06 -5.20
N ALA A 278 22.85 -23.16 -5.19
CA ALA A 278 24.26 -23.53 -5.28
C ALA A 278 24.75 -24.39 -4.09
N ARG A 279 24.27 -24.12 -2.87
CA ARG A 279 24.57 -24.93 -1.67
C ARG A 279 23.92 -26.32 -1.75
N GLU A 280 22.67 -26.40 -2.21
CA GLU A 280 21.96 -27.66 -2.43
C GLU A 280 22.63 -28.51 -3.50
N ASP A 281 22.99 -27.94 -4.65
CA ASP A 281 23.60 -28.68 -5.74
C ASP A 281 25.02 -29.16 -5.39
N ARG A 282 25.79 -28.35 -4.66
CA ARG A 282 27.06 -28.81 -4.07
C ARG A 282 26.85 -29.98 -3.10
N ARG A 283 25.79 -29.96 -2.29
CA ARG A 283 25.45 -31.05 -1.36
C ARG A 283 25.00 -32.31 -2.10
N LYS A 284 24.17 -32.19 -3.14
CA LYS A 284 23.76 -33.30 -4.03
C LYS A 284 24.97 -33.93 -4.71
N ALA A 285 25.89 -33.12 -5.25
CA ALA A 285 27.12 -33.59 -5.88
C ALA A 285 28.04 -34.34 -4.89
N LEU A 286 28.20 -33.84 -3.66
CA LEU A 286 28.98 -34.52 -2.62
C LEU A 286 28.33 -35.84 -2.16
N ALA A 287 27.00 -35.88 -2.05
CA ALA A 287 26.27 -37.11 -1.71
C ALA A 287 26.41 -38.19 -2.81
N ALA A 288 26.30 -37.79 -4.08
CA ALA A 288 26.53 -38.66 -5.22
C ALA A 288 27.96 -39.20 -5.28
N GLN A 289 28.97 -38.37 -4.98
CA GLN A 289 30.37 -38.82 -4.86
C GLN A 289 30.60 -39.77 -3.67
N ALA A 290 29.79 -39.68 -2.62
CA ALA A 290 29.89 -40.52 -1.42
C ALA A 290 29.03 -41.81 -1.48
N ASN A 291 28.32 -42.08 -2.60
CA ASN A 291 27.34 -43.17 -2.74
C ASN A 291 26.24 -43.19 -1.64
N ILE A 292 25.94 -42.04 -1.03
CA ILE A 292 24.86 -41.94 -0.05
C ILE A 292 23.54 -41.88 -0.80
N THR A 293 22.59 -42.74 -0.45
CA THR A 293 21.30 -42.80 -1.16
C THR A 293 20.45 -41.56 -0.91
N PRO A 294 19.52 -41.20 -1.84
CA PRO A 294 18.59 -40.09 -1.62
C PRO A 294 17.74 -40.25 -0.35
N GLU A 295 17.41 -41.49 0.03
CA GLU A 295 16.63 -41.82 1.23
C GLU A 295 17.43 -41.57 2.51
N GLU A 296 18.71 -41.98 2.56
CA GLU A 296 19.59 -41.68 3.70
C GLU A 296 19.86 -40.17 3.84
N MET A 297 19.94 -39.44 2.72
CA MET A 297 20.05 -37.99 2.72
C MET A 297 18.80 -37.32 3.29
N ALA A 298 17.60 -37.75 2.85
CA ALA A 298 16.33 -37.24 3.34
C ALA A 298 16.08 -37.58 4.82
N ALA A 299 16.44 -38.79 5.27
CA ALA A 299 16.33 -39.19 6.67
C ALA A 299 17.22 -38.33 7.58
N ARG A 300 18.47 -38.10 7.17
CA ARG A 300 19.43 -37.26 7.91
C ARG A 300 19.05 -35.77 7.89
N GLU A 301 18.36 -35.34 6.85
CA GLU A 301 17.80 -33.98 6.73
C GLU A 301 16.58 -33.78 7.62
N ALA A 302 15.67 -34.76 7.68
CA ALA A 302 14.56 -34.79 8.63
C ALA A 302 15.06 -34.81 10.08
N GLU A 303 16.13 -35.54 10.38
CA GLU A 303 16.76 -35.56 11.71
C GLU A 303 17.36 -34.19 12.09
N VAL A 304 18.07 -33.52 11.16
CA VAL A 304 18.61 -32.17 11.37
C VAL A 304 17.49 -31.12 11.46
N ALA A 305 16.41 -31.24 10.67
CA ALA A 305 15.24 -30.37 10.75
C ALA A 305 14.52 -30.53 12.09
N ALA A 306 14.31 -31.77 12.55
CA ALA A 306 13.73 -32.06 13.87
C ALA A 306 14.60 -31.54 15.02
N ALA A 307 15.93 -31.62 14.91
CA ALA A 307 16.86 -31.04 15.87
C ALA A 307 16.75 -29.50 15.92
N ARG A 308 16.71 -28.83 14.74
CA ARG A 308 16.51 -27.38 14.65
C ARG A 308 15.16 -26.93 15.17
N ALA A 309 14.09 -27.69 14.91
CA ALA A 309 12.75 -27.42 15.42
C ALA A 309 12.70 -27.53 16.96
N LYS A 310 13.38 -28.52 17.55
CA LYS A 310 13.54 -28.61 19.02
C LYS A 310 14.31 -27.43 19.61
N ASP A 311 15.41 -27.02 18.98
CA ASP A 311 16.22 -25.87 19.41
C ASP A 311 15.43 -24.54 19.30
N ALA A 312 14.59 -24.40 18.27
CA ALA A 312 13.70 -23.25 18.10
C ALA A 312 12.59 -23.23 19.18
N LEU A 313 11.94 -24.37 19.45
CA LEU A 313 10.96 -24.49 20.55
C LEU A 313 11.58 -24.18 21.92
N ALA A 314 12.81 -24.65 22.18
CA ALA A 314 13.51 -24.40 23.43
C ALA A 314 13.83 -22.91 23.65
N LYS A 315 14.06 -22.14 22.59
CA LYS A 315 14.28 -20.69 22.64
C LYS A 315 12.99 -19.86 22.68
N ALA A 316 11.84 -20.47 22.42
CA ALA A 316 10.53 -19.82 22.42
C ALA A 316 9.75 -19.95 23.74
N GLN A 317 10.28 -20.66 24.74
CA GLN A 317 9.65 -20.77 26.06
C GLN A 317 9.95 -19.53 26.92
N PRO A 318 8.93 -18.90 27.54
CA PRO A 318 9.15 -17.80 28.49
C PRO A 318 9.90 -18.30 29.73
N ALA A 319 10.82 -17.48 30.27
CA ALA A 319 11.46 -17.77 31.54
C ALA A 319 10.43 -17.85 32.68
N GLU A 320 10.49 -18.91 33.49
CA GLU A 320 9.63 -19.04 34.67
C GLU A 320 9.84 -17.88 35.66
N PRO A 321 8.78 -17.37 36.31
CA PRO A 321 8.91 -16.30 37.29
C PRO A 321 9.60 -16.82 38.56
N ALA A 322 10.74 -16.21 38.89
CA ALA A 322 11.47 -16.51 40.11
C ALA A 322 10.59 -16.30 41.35
N LYS A 323 10.53 -17.31 42.22
CA LYS A 323 9.78 -17.27 43.48
C LYS A 323 10.37 -16.19 44.40
N LYS A 324 9.50 -15.33 44.94
CA LYS A 324 9.85 -14.49 46.09
C LYS A 324 9.95 -15.39 47.33
N GLU A 325 11.14 -15.52 47.88
CA GLU A 325 11.30 -15.99 49.27
C GLU A 325 10.96 -14.84 50.24
N ALA A 326 10.44 -15.21 51.41
CA ALA A 326 9.99 -14.26 52.42
C ALA A 326 11.11 -13.95 53.43
N GLU A 327 11.35 -12.67 53.69
CA GLU A 327 12.15 -12.23 54.85
C GLU A 327 11.31 -12.33 56.14
N PRO A 328 11.88 -12.82 57.26
CA PRO A 328 11.35 -12.60 58.59
C PRO A 328 11.95 -11.34 59.23
N GLU A 329 11.11 -10.59 59.94
CA GLU A 329 11.53 -9.65 61.00
C GLU A 329 12.30 -10.43 62.11
N GLU A 330 13.09 -9.87 63.01
CA GLU A 330 13.14 -8.52 63.60
C GLU A 330 14.48 -8.38 64.38
N LYS A 331 15.01 -7.15 64.58
CA LYS A 331 15.64 -6.76 65.87
C LYS A 331 15.99 -5.27 65.98
N GLU A 332 15.47 -4.66 67.03
CA GLU A 332 15.65 -3.25 67.41
C GLU A 332 17.11 -2.87 67.75
N LYS A 333 17.45 -1.59 67.53
CA LYS A 333 18.17 -0.78 68.52
C LYS A 333 17.60 0.65 68.59
N ALA A 334 17.53 1.18 69.80
CA ALA A 334 16.75 2.36 70.19
C ALA A 334 17.40 3.74 69.87
N PRO A 335 16.65 4.86 69.93
CA PRO A 335 17.03 6.17 69.40
C PRO A 335 17.44 7.22 70.46
N ALA A 336 18.00 8.38 70.06
CA ALA A 336 17.95 9.62 70.86
C ALA A 336 18.31 10.93 70.10
N LYS A 337 17.41 11.92 70.24
CA LYS A 337 17.54 13.42 70.21
C LYS A 337 16.47 14.05 69.29
N LYS A 338 15.45 14.79 69.77
CA LYS A 338 15.42 16.07 70.53
C LYS A 338 16.10 17.24 69.78
N GLU A 339 15.59 18.48 69.67
CA GLU A 339 14.37 19.24 70.09
C GLU A 339 14.37 20.58 69.26
N GLU A 340 13.35 21.45 69.08
CA GLU A 340 11.96 21.58 69.59
C GLU A 340 11.08 22.53 68.71
N LYS A 341 9.74 22.55 68.95
CA LYS A 341 8.76 23.69 68.93
C LYS A 341 8.60 24.62 67.69
N LYS A 342 7.39 24.71 67.07
CA LYS A 342 6.22 25.63 67.32
C LYS A 342 6.41 27.06 66.77
N GLU A 343 5.43 27.83 66.30
CA GLU A 343 3.95 27.73 66.12
C GLU A 343 3.56 28.70 64.96
N GLU A 344 2.62 28.36 64.03
CA GLU A 344 1.24 28.91 63.91
C GLU A 344 1.09 30.48 63.86
N PRO A 345 -0.01 31.07 63.31
CA PRO A 345 -0.80 30.73 62.10
C PRO A 345 -1.54 31.93 61.39
N LYS A 346 -2.31 31.66 60.30
CA LYS A 346 -3.57 32.38 59.88
C LYS A 346 -3.44 33.87 59.41
N LYS A 347 -4.28 34.47 58.53
CA LYS A 347 -5.34 34.00 57.59
C LYS A 347 -5.73 35.14 56.61
N LYS A 348 -6.35 34.75 55.47
CA LYS A 348 -7.36 35.48 54.65
C LYS A 348 -6.95 36.66 53.74
N ALA A 349 -7.32 36.50 52.46
CA ALA A 349 -7.62 37.52 51.44
C ALA A 349 -9.01 38.18 51.71
N PRO A 350 -9.64 39.02 50.83
CA PRO A 350 -9.27 39.46 49.47
C PRO A 350 -9.56 40.96 49.13
N ALA A 351 -9.24 41.43 47.92
CA ALA A 351 -10.13 42.21 47.02
C ALA A 351 -9.40 42.80 45.77
N LYS A 352 -10.18 43.12 44.72
CA LYS A 352 -9.74 43.64 43.41
C LYS A 352 -9.53 45.18 43.40
N LYS A 353 -8.71 45.67 42.45
CA LYS A 353 -9.05 46.52 41.25
C LYS A 353 -8.11 47.72 41.01
N SER A 354 -8.04 48.17 39.74
CA SER A 354 -7.43 49.43 39.21
C SER A 354 -5.90 49.55 39.17
N THR A 355 -5.23 50.27 38.25
CA THR A 355 -5.28 50.36 36.75
C THR A 355 -4.17 51.32 36.27
N LYS A 356 -3.48 51.02 35.16
CA LYS A 356 -2.53 51.91 34.41
C LYS A 356 -1.24 52.28 35.19
N LYS A 357 -0.10 52.57 34.56
CA LYS A 357 0.23 52.80 33.14
C LYS A 357 1.71 52.43 32.87
N GLU A 358 2.03 51.86 31.71
CA GLU A 358 3.40 51.76 31.16
C GLU A 358 3.60 52.78 30.03
N GLU A 359 4.85 53.00 29.60
CA GLU A 359 5.26 53.87 28.47
C GLU A 359 6.11 53.10 27.45
N ALA A 360 6.07 53.54 26.18
CA ALA A 360 6.87 53.15 25.00
C ALA A 360 6.70 51.69 24.50
N ASN A 361 6.31 51.42 23.24
CA ASN A 361 7.01 51.64 21.94
C ASN A 361 8.37 50.90 21.88
N GLU A 362 8.75 50.13 20.87
CA GLU A 362 8.20 49.79 19.53
C GLU A 362 8.63 48.33 19.20
N ASP A 363 7.75 47.46 18.72
CA ASP A 363 7.54 47.09 17.29
C ASP A 363 8.72 46.32 16.62
N LEU A 364 8.41 45.11 16.12
CA LEU A 364 9.12 44.41 15.04
C LEU A 364 8.34 43.13 14.65
N PHE A 365 7.78 43.14 13.42
CA PHE A 365 7.17 42.03 12.66
C PHE A 365 5.67 41.72 12.87
N GLU A 366 4.81 42.64 12.45
CA GLU A 366 3.54 42.30 11.79
C GLU A 366 3.74 42.18 10.27
N VAL A 367 3.31 41.06 9.68
CA VAL A 367 2.63 41.01 8.37
C VAL A 367 1.57 39.91 8.47
N GLU A 368 0.31 40.31 8.56
CA GLU A 368 -0.83 39.45 8.27
C GLU A 368 -1.02 39.37 6.75
N GLU A 369 -1.25 38.18 6.20
CA GLU A 369 -2.01 38.02 4.96
C GLU A 369 -3.07 36.95 5.21
N ASP A 370 -4.31 37.42 5.39
CA ASP A 370 -5.51 36.60 5.35
C ASP A 370 -5.72 36.07 3.92
N ASP A 371 -6.13 34.81 3.79
CA ASP A 371 -6.78 34.30 2.58
C ASP A 371 -7.97 33.42 3.02
N ASP A 372 -9.06 34.09 3.37
CA ASP A 372 -10.40 33.50 3.44
C ASP A 372 -10.84 33.16 2.01
N ASP A 373 -11.02 31.87 1.68
CA ASP A 373 -11.99 31.53 0.62
C ASP A 373 -12.75 30.23 0.89
N LEU A 374 -14.08 30.36 0.87
CA LEU A 374 -15.03 29.43 1.45
C LEU A 374 -15.52 28.34 0.45
N PHE A 375 -15.84 27.16 1.03
CA PHE A 375 -16.74 26.09 0.56
C PHE A 375 -16.33 25.16 -0.60
#